data_AF-A0A0A0VCR5-F1
#
_entry.id   AF-A0A0A0VCR5-F1
#
_cell.length_a   1.000
_cell.length_b   1.000
_cell.length_c   1.000
_cell.angle_alpha   90.00
_cell.angle_beta   90.00
_cell.angle_gamma   90.00
#
_symmetry.space_group_name_H-M   'P 1'
#
loop_
_entity.id
_entity.type
_entity.pdbx_description
1 polymer ?
#
loop_
_entity_poly.entity_id
_entity_poly.type
_entity_poly.pdbx_seq_one_letter_code
_entity_poly.pdbx_strand_id
1 'polypeptide(L)'
;DIATASTLYGIETYEKFPTALEDHFGGSQRATVLAAAAGVACALGTANANAGLSGWYLSMYLHKEAWGRLGFFGFDLQDQCGATNVLSYQGDEGLPDELRGPNYPNYAMN
;
A
#
# COMPACT_ATOMS: atom_id res chain seq x y z
N ASP A 1 -3.86 1.24 13.51
CA ASP A 1 -4.41 0.02 14.12
C ASP A 1 -4.61 -1.05 13.03
N ILE A 2 -5.75 -1.06 12.34
CA ILE A 2 -6.10 -2.09 11.34
C ILE A 2 -4.99 -2.33 10.30
N ALA A 3 -4.54 -1.30 9.57
CA ALA A 3 -3.49 -1.47 8.56
C ALA A 3 -2.18 -2.04 9.12
N THR A 4 -1.78 -1.63 10.33
CA THR A 4 -0.57 -2.14 10.99
C THR A 4 -0.73 -3.62 11.30
N ALA A 5 -1.84 -4.02 11.92
CA ALA A 5 -2.11 -5.40 12.28
C ALA A 5 -2.19 -6.30 11.03
N SER A 6 -2.90 -5.87 9.99
CA SER A 6 -3.01 -6.61 8.72
C SER A 6 -1.67 -6.76 8.01
N THR A 7 -0.82 -5.72 8.04
CA THR A 7 0.51 -5.76 7.41
C THR A 7 1.43 -6.73 8.13
N LEU A 8 1.51 -6.65 9.46
CA LEU A 8 2.33 -7.55 10.27
C LEU A 8 1.90 -9.01 10.10
N TYR A 9 0.59 -9.28 10.12
CA TYR A 9 0.06 -10.62 9.86
C TYR A 9 0.52 -11.19 8.50
N GLY A 10 0.45 -10.39 7.44
CA GLY A 10 0.88 -10.85 6.12
C GLY A 10 2.39 -11.04 6.04
N ILE A 11 3.19 -10.16 6.66
CA ILE A 11 4.66 -10.30 6.75
C ILE A 11 5.02 -11.61 7.45
N GLU A 12 4.45 -11.84 8.64
CA GLU A 12 4.64 -13.08 9.41
C GLU A 12 4.21 -14.31 8.60
N THR A 13 3.18 -14.20 7.75
CA THR A 13 2.74 -15.28 6.88
C THR A 13 3.81 -15.65 5.84
N TYR A 14 4.41 -14.67 5.17
CA TYR A 14 5.51 -14.93 4.24
C TYR A 14 6.76 -15.49 4.94
N GLU A 15 7.04 -15.05 6.16
CA GLU A 15 8.16 -15.57 6.96
C GLU A 15 7.91 -17.00 7.43
N LYS A 16 6.66 -17.32 7.77
CA LYS A 16 6.25 -18.65 8.23
C LYS A 16 6.17 -19.69 7.11
N PHE A 17 5.83 -19.26 5.89
CA PHE A 17 5.65 -20.15 4.74
C PHE A 17 6.62 -19.80 3.60
N PRO A 18 7.83 -20.40 3.57
CA PRO A 18 8.85 -20.09 2.58
C PRO A 18 8.40 -20.27 1.13
N THR A 19 7.52 -21.23 0.87
CA THR A 19 6.96 -21.46 -0.47
C THR A 19 6.11 -20.30 -0.96
N ALA A 20 5.45 -19.56 -0.06
CA ALA A 20 4.73 -18.34 -0.43
C ALA A 20 5.69 -17.20 -0.80
N LEU A 21 6.85 -17.13 -0.14
CA LEU A 21 7.88 -16.15 -0.45
C LEU A 21 8.61 -16.50 -1.76
N GLU A 22 8.75 -17.80 -2.09
CA GLU A 22 9.27 -18.29 -3.36
C GLU A 22 8.28 -18.07 -4.52
N ASP A 23 6.99 -18.36 -4.32
CA ASP A 23 5.96 -18.12 -5.33
C ASP A 23 5.83 -16.61 -5.63
N HIS A 24 5.71 -15.79 -4.59
CA HIS A 24 5.80 -14.34 -4.71
C HIS A 24 7.26 -13.88 -4.57
N PHE A 25 8.16 -14.38 -5.43
CA PHE A 25 9.59 -14.05 -5.38
C PHE A 25 9.87 -12.54 -5.54
N GLY A 26 9.03 -11.84 -6.30
CA GLY A 26 9.14 -10.40 -6.54
C GLY A 26 8.66 -9.56 -5.35
N GLY A 27 9.51 -8.63 -4.89
CA GLY A 27 9.16 -7.74 -3.78
C GLY A 27 7.92 -6.87 -4.04
N SER A 28 7.76 -6.37 -5.27
CA SER A 28 6.61 -5.55 -5.67
C SER A 28 5.29 -6.30 -5.51
N GLN A 29 5.22 -7.57 -5.94
CA GLN A 29 4.01 -8.37 -5.78
C GLN A 29 3.67 -8.57 -4.30
N ARG A 30 4.68 -8.88 -3.46
CA ARG A 30 4.45 -9.00 -2.01
C ARG A 30 3.95 -7.68 -1.41
N ALA A 31 4.59 -6.57 -1.77
CA ALA A 31 4.23 -5.24 -1.30
C ALA A 31 2.78 -4.88 -1.65
N THR A 32 2.39 -5.08 -2.92
CA THR A 32 1.02 -4.90 -3.39
C THR A 32 0.03 -5.78 -2.63
N VAL A 33 0.32 -7.07 -2.42
CA VAL A 33 -0.59 -7.98 -1.72
C VAL A 33 -0.80 -7.57 -0.25
N LEU A 34 0.27 -7.20 0.44
CA LEU A 34 0.23 -6.73 1.82
C LEU A 34 -0.57 -5.42 1.95
N ALA A 35 -0.26 -4.45 1.10
CA ALA A 35 -0.91 -3.15 1.11
C ALA A 35 -2.38 -3.22 0.68
N ALA A 36 -2.72 -4.08 -0.29
CA ALA A 36 -4.10 -4.33 -0.70
C ALA A 36 -4.91 -4.90 0.47
N ALA A 37 -4.39 -5.92 1.18
CA ALA A 37 -5.06 -6.50 2.33
C ALA A 37 -5.27 -5.48 3.46
N ALA A 38 -4.24 -4.69 3.77
CA ALA A 38 -4.30 -3.64 4.78
C ALA A 38 -5.28 -2.51 4.41
N GLY A 39 -5.24 -2.05 3.16
CA GLY A 39 -6.11 -0.98 2.66
C GLY A 39 -7.58 -1.40 2.62
N VAL A 40 -7.88 -2.61 2.10
CA VAL A 40 -9.24 -3.15 2.09
C VAL A 40 -9.77 -3.36 3.50
N ALA A 41 -8.95 -3.88 4.43
CA ALA A 41 -9.36 -4.03 5.82
C ALA A 41 -9.70 -2.68 6.48
N CYS A 42 -8.90 -1.64 6.24
CA CYS A 42 -9.19 -0.28 6.70
C CYS A 42 -10.48 0.28 6.08
N ALA A 43 -10.68 0.09 4.78
CA ALA A 43 -11.89 0.55 4.09
C ALA A 43 -13.14 -0.16 4.64
N LEU A 44 -13.07 -1.48 4.88
CA LEU A 44 -14.16 -2.25 5.49
C LEU A 44 -14.46 -1.79 6.92
N GLY A 45 -13.43 -1.50 7.71
CA GLY A 45 -13.59 -1.03 9.10
C GLY A 45 -14.17 0.39 9.21
N THR A 46 -14.05 1.20 8.17
CA THR A 46 -14.42 2.64 8.19
C THR A 46 -15.55 3.00 7.23
N ALA A 47 -15.89 2.11 6.29
CA ALA A 47 -16.75 2.39 5.14
C ALA A 47 -16.29 3.63 4.33
N ASN A 48 -14.98 3.85 4.22
CA ASN A 48 -14.39 5.00 3.54
C ASN A 48 -13.14 4.60 2.74
N ALA A 49 -13.15 4.85 1.44
CA ALA A 49 -12.06 4.46 0.54
C ALA A 49 -10.77 5.25 0.81
N ASN A 50 -10.84 6.55 1.11
CA ASN A 50 -9.65 7.35 1.46
C ASN A 50 -8.96 6.84 2.75
N ALA A 51 -9.73 6.35 3.73
CA ALA A 51 -9.15 5.69 4.91
C ALA A 51 -8.46 4.37 4.52
N GLY A 52 -9.01 3.63 3.57
CA GLY A 52 -8.36 2.47 2.94
C GLY A 52 -7.05 2.83 2.25
N LEU A 53 -7.04 3.90 1.46
CA LEU A 53 -5.85 4.40 0.77
C LEU A 53 -4.75 4.85 1.74
N SER A 54 -5.13 5.49 2.86
CA SER A 54 -4.19 5.76 3.95
C SER A 54 -3.62 4.48 4.57
N GLY A 55 -4.43 3.42 4.67
CA GLY A 55 -4.00 2.11 5.14
C GLY A 55 -3.02 1.41 4.18
N TRP A 56 -3.25 1.53 2.87
CA TRP A 56 -2.33 1.06 1.83
C TRP A 56 -0.94 1.69 2.00
N TYR A 57 -0.85 3.02 2.07
CA TYR A 57 0.45 3.70 2.16
C TYR A 57 1.17 3.42 3.48
N LEU A 58 0.43 3.31 4.59
CA LEU A 58 1.03 2.90 5.87
C LEU A 58 1.62 1.48 5.77
N SER A 59 0.94 0.55 5.09
CA SER A 59 1.42 -0.81 4.88
C SER A 59 2.75 -0.84 4.12
N MET A 60 2.89 -0.01 3.08
CA MET A 60 4.13 0.13 2.31
C MET A 60 5.30 0.61 3.17
N TYR A 61 5.08 1.60 4.03
CA TYR A 61 6.13 2.09 4.94
C TYR A 61 6.55 1.04 5.95
N LEU A 62 5.58 0.36 6.58
CA LEU A 62 5.87 -0.71 7.55
C LEU A 62 6.63 -1.87 6.91
N HIS A 63 6.23 -2.29 5.71
CA HIS A 63 6.91 -3.35 4.96
C HIS A 63 8.36 -2.96 4.64
N LYS A 64 8.58 -1.75 4.13
CA LYS A 64 9.92 -1.25 3.78
C LYS A 64 10.85 -1.31 4.99
N GLU A 65 10.39 -0.87 6.15
CA GLU A 65 11.18 -0.90 7.38
C GLU A 65 11.37 -2.31 7.95
N ALA A 66 10.35 -3.17 7.86
CA ALA A 66 10.42 -4.54 8.40
C ALA A 66 11.45 -5.43 7.69
N TRP A 67 11.55 -5.31 6.36
CA TRP A 67 12.40 -6.18 5.54
C TRP A 67 13.60 -5.48 4.89
N GLY A 68 13.74 -4.17 5.07
CA GLY A 68 14.77 -3.36 4.41
C GLY A 68 14.66 -3.34 2.88
N ARG A 69 13.50 -3.74 2.35
CA ARG A 69 13.20 -3.83 0.91
C ARG A 69 11.70 -3.67 0.69
N LEU A 70 11.32 -3.27 -0.52
CA LEU A 70 9.92 -3.16 -0.93
C LEU A 70 9.73 -3.73 -2.34
N GLY A 71 9.65 -2.88 -3.37
CA GLY A 71 9.51 -3.27 -4.77
C GLY A 71 10.74 -2.98 -5.64
N PHE A 72 10.52 -2.97 -6.96
CA PHE A 72 11.53 -2.57 -7.94
C PHE A 72 11.89 -1.07 -7.83
N PHE A 73 12.85 -0.63 -8.64
CA PHE A 73 13.30 0.77 -8.67
C PHE A 73 12.18 1.74 -9.09
N GLY A 74 11.81 2.65 -8.19
CA GLY A 74 10.72 3.61 -8.44
C GLY A 74 9.32 3.04 -8.23
N PHE A 75 9.20 1.81 -7.71
CA PHE A 75 7.93 1.20 -7.33
C PHE A 75 7.17 2.07 -6.32
N ASP A 76 7.86 2.63 -5.33
CA ASP A 76 7.27 3.41 -4.26
C ASP A 76 7.12 4.90 -4.56
N LEU A 77 7.16 5.32 -5.83
CA LEU A 77 6.95 6.73 -6.19
C LEU A 77 5.60 7.22 -5.67
N GLN A 78 4.52 6.50 -5.99
CA GLN A 78 3.20 6.86 -5.48
C GLN A 78 3.09 6.68 -3.97
N ASP A 79 3.79 5.70 -3.40
CA ASP A 79 3.69 5.39 -1.99
C ASP A 79 4.42 6.43 -1.13
N GLN A 80 5.54 6.98 -1.58
CA GLN A 80 6.23 8.08 -0.89
C GLN A 80 5.44 9.39 -0.93
N CYS A 81 4.75 9.68 -2.04
CA CYS A 81 3.84 10.82 -2.13
C CYS A 81 2.45 10.54 -1.52
N GLY A 82 2.17 9.28 -1.18
CA GLY A 82 0.83 8.80 -0.89
C GLY A 82 0.20 9.47 0.32
N ALA A 83 0.86 9.40 1.47
CA ALA A 83 0.31 9.88 2.75
C ALA A 83 -0.06 11.38 2.74
N THR A 84 0.71 12.22 2.04
CA THR A 84 0.40 13.65 1.91
C THR A 84 -0.78 13.90 0.99
N ASN A 85 -0.95 13.05 -0.02
CA ASN A 85 -1.93 13.26 -1.10
C ASN A 85 -3.28 12.58 -0.86
N VAL A 86 -3.43 11.69 0.13
CA VAL A 86 -4.73 11.04 0.44
C VAL A 86 -5.82 12.06 0.77
N LEU A 87 -5.49 13.06 1.60
CA LEU A 87 -6.42 14.08 2.10
C LEU A 87 -6.04 15.49 1.64
N SER A 88 -5.13 15.59 0.65
CA SER A 88 -4.85 16.87 0.02
C SER A 88 -6.10 17.42 -0.67
N TYR A 89 -6.15 18.74 -0.80
CA TYR A 89 -7.18 19.46 -1.55
C TYR A 89 -6.54 20.32 -2.66
N GLN A 90 -5.23 20.20 -2.88
CA GLN A 90 -4.52 20.91 -3.94
C GLN A 90 -4.93 20.35 -5.31
N GLY A 91 -4.80 21.17 -6.36
CA GLY A 91 -5.44 20.92 -7.65
C GLY A 91 -5.13 19.56 -8.28
N ASP A 92 -3.87 19.15 -8.31
CA ASP A 92 -3.39 17.90 -8.92
C ASP A 92 -3.10 16.79 -7.89
N GLU A 93 -3.37 17.04 -6.60
CA GLU A 93 -3.17 16.08 -5.52
C GLU A 93 -4.50 15.57 -4.93
N GLY A 94 -5.47 16.45 -4.73
CA GLY A 94 -6.67 16.18 -3.95
C GLY A 94 -7.79 15.55 -4.77
N LEU A 95 -8.04 14.25 -4.57
CA LEU A 95 -9.14 13.55 -5.22
C LEU A 95 -9.65 12.37 -4.38
N PRO A 96 -10.97 12.16 -4.24
CA PRO A 96 -11.53 10.93 -3.66
C PRO A 96 -11.01 9.69 -4.38
N ASP A 97 -10.72 8.63 -3.64
CA ASP A 97 -10.11 7.40 -4.17
C ASP A 97 -10.86 6.85 -5.39
N GLU A 98 -12.20 6.84 -5.33
CA GLU A 98 -13.08 6.33 -6.40
C GLU A 98 -12.99 7.12 -7.70
N LEU A 99 -12.49 8.35 -7.66
CA LEU A 99 -12.31 9.22 -8.82
C LEU A 99 -10.87 9.26 -9.32
N ARG A 100 -9.93 8.66 -8.58
CA ARG A 100 -8.55 8.48 -9.05
C ARG A 100 -8.51 7.43 -10.16
N GLY A 101 -7.37 7.33 -10.82
CA GLY A 101 -7.16 6.33 -11.85
C GLY A 101 -5.78 6.45 -12.47
N PRO A 102 -5.53 5.75 -13.59
CA PRO A 102 -4.22 5.71 -14.24
C PRO A 102 -3.70 7.08 -14.72
N ASN A 103 -4.52 8.12 -14.73
CA ASN A 103 -4.12 9.49 -15.10
C ASN A 103 -3.99 10.43 -13.88
N TYR A 104 -4.20 9.95 -12.66
CA TYR A 104 -3.84 10.69 -11.46
C TYR A 104 -2.31 10.80 -11.40
N PRO A 105 -1.70 11.99 -11.16
CA PRO A 105 -0.29 12.23 -11.47
C PRO A 105 0.69 11.18 -10.93
N ASN A 106 0.51 10.78 -9.67
CA ASN A 106 1.43 9.84 -9.04
C ASN A 106 1.22 8.39 -9.50
N TYR A 107 0.06 8.06 -10.11
CA TYR A 107 -0.32 6.69 -10.51
C TYR A 107 -0.02 6.41 -11.98
N ALA A 108 0.50 7.39 -12.71
CA ALA A 108 0.64 7.33 -14.15
C ALA A 108 1.79 6.43 -14.64
N MET A 109 2.65 5.95 -13.73
CA MET A 109 3.85 5.20 -14.09
C MET A 109 3.91 3.81 -13.46
N ASN A 110 3.56 3.69 -12.16
CA ASN A 110 3.67 2.46 -11.38
C ASN A 110 2.63 2.42 -10.27
#